data_AF-A0A3P7ME81-F1
#
_entry.id   AF-A0A3P7ME81-F1
#
_cell.length_a   1.000
_cell.length_b   1.000
_cell.length_c   1.000
_cell.angle_alpha   90.00
_cell.angle_beta   90.00
_cell.angle_gamma   90.00
#
_symmetry.space_group_name_H-M   'P 1'
#
loop_
_entity.id
_entity.type
_entity.pdbx_description
1 polymer ?
#
loop_
_entity_poly.entity_id
_entity_poly.type
_entity_poly.pdbx_seq_one_letter_code
_entity_poly.pdbx_strand_id
1 'polypeptide(L)'
;MCALYWQLNDVWAAPTWSSIDTDLNWKMVHYEARRFMAPVIVALYAVGFNDMGVSVVNDSPEDINDARLIVDMLAWGNGFDPIYSDEKMVAVEPMSSIEVKFPEMLRTSDADFIIRARLLNSSGNSIAPETILLPERLYEVSCHVSRWAKIRSNYSRP
;
A
#
# COMPACT_ATOMS: atom_id res chain seq x y z
N MET A 1 2.51 -22.09 -3.48
CA MET A 1 2.87 -21.48 -4.80
C MET A 1 3.95 -20.43 -4.55
N CYS A 2 4.71 -20.01 -5.56
CA CYS A 2 5.88 -19.12 -5.40
C CYS A 2 5.95 -18.09 -6.54
N ALA A 3 6.47 -16.90 -6.26
CA ALA A 3 6.79 -15.88 -7.24
C ALA A 3 8.31 -15.65 -7.29
N LEU A 4 8.91 -15.81 -8.47
CA LEU A 4 10.32 -15.50 -8.73
C LEU A 4 10.37 -14.40 -9.79
N TYR A 5 10.92 -13.24 -9.44
CA TYR A 5 11.11 -12.16 -10.40
C TYR A 5 12.40 -12.39 -11.21
N TRP A 6 12.40 -11.92 -12.45
CA TRP A 6 13.56 -11.99 -13.35
C TRP A 6 14.14 -10.58 -13.53
N GLN A 7 15.41 -10.30 -13.25
CA GLN A 7 16.52 -11.17 -12.79
C GLN A 7 17.12 -10.63 -11.47
N LEU A 8 17.95 -11.40 -10.78
CA LEU A 8 18.57 -10.96 -9.53
C LEU A 8 19.73 -9.98 -9.77
N ASN A 9 20.76 -10.40 -10.49
CA ASN A 9 22.03 -9.66 -10.63
C ASN A 9 22.45 -9.48 -12.09
N ASP A 10 23.41 -8.58 -12.32
CA ASP A 10 24.08 -8.39 -13.60
C ASP A 10 25.43 -9.09 -13.68
N VAL A 11 25.78 -9.51 -14.90
CA VAL A 11 27.11 -10.10 -15.23
C VAL A 11 28.07 -9.03 -15.79
N TRP A 12 27.53 -7.95 -16.37
CA TRP A 12 28.28 -6.87 -17.01
C TRP A 12 27.43 -5.59 -17.06
N ALA A 13 28.06 -4.43 -17.18
CA ALA A 13 27.37 -3.14 -17.11
C ALA A 13 26.49 -2.91 -18.34
N ALA A 14 25.18 -3.07 -18.17
CA ALA A 14 24.18 -2.91 -19.23
C ALA A 14 22.81 -2.56 -18.62
N PRO A 15 21.89 -1.97 -19.40
CA PRO A 15 20.49 -1.87 -19.00
C PRO A 15 19.83 -3.26 -19.02
N THR A 16 19.44 -3.74 -17.84
CA THR A 16 18.88 -5.09 -17.64
C THR A 16 17.73 -5.07 -16.61
N TRP A 17 17.08 -6.20 -16.41
CA TRP A 17 16.03 -6.40 -15.39
C TRP A 17 16.58 -6.77 -14.00
N SER A 18 17.88 -6.61 -13.76
CA SER A 18 18.45 -6.98 -12.46
C SER A 18 17.99 -6.03 -11.36
N SER A 19 17.93 -6.53 -10.12
CA SER A 19 17.76 -5.69 -8.94
C SER A 19 19.11 -5.31 -8.29
N ILE A 20 20.17 -6.04 -8.59
CA ILE A 20 21.55 -5.80 -8.14
C ILE A 20 22.44 -5.56 -9.36
N ASP A 21 23.21 -4.47 -9.36
CA ASP A 21 24.15 -4.15 -10.44
C ASP A 21 25.45 -4.99 -10.37
N THR A 22 26.36 -4.79 -11.33
CA THR A 22 27.64 -5.51 -11.39
C THR A 22 28.59 -5.19 -10.24
N ASP A 23 28.44 -4.01 -9.65
CA ASP A 23 29.26 -3.53 -8.54
C ASP A 23 28.63 -3.90 -7.18
N LEU A 24 27.59 -4.74 -7.19
CA LEU A 24 26.82 -5.22 -6.04
C LEU A 24 25.97 -4.14 -5.33
N ASN A 25 25.70 -3.01 -5.97
CA ASN A 25 24.79 -2.01 -5.45
C ASN A 25 23.33 -2.42 -5.67
N TRP A 26 22.49 -2.06 -4.71
CA TRP A 26 21.04 -2.28 -4.79
C TRP A 26 20.38 -1.20 -5.64
N LYS A 27 19.69 -1.63 -6.71
CA LYS A 27 18.76 -0.77 -7.44
C LYS A 27 17.48 -0.59 -6.62
N MET A 28 16.67 0.43 -6.96
CA MET A 28 15.40 0.72 -6.27
C MET A 28 14.50 -0.51 -6.12
N VAL A 29 14.45 -1.37 -7.16
CA VAL A 29 13.67 -2.61 -7.15
C VAL A 29 14.07 -3.56 -6.03
N HIS A 30 15.34 -3.61 -5.61
CA HIS A 30 15.77 -4.50 -4.53
C HIS A 30 15.26 -4.04 -3.16
N TYR A 31 15.16 -2.73 -2.94
CA TYR A 31 14.54 -2.17 -1.73
C TYR A 31 13.05 -2.49 -1.67
N GLU A 32 12.36 -2.40 -2.82
CA GLU A 32 10.96 -2.80 -2.92
C GLU A 32 10.78 -4.32 -2.77
N ALA A 33 11.69 -5.14 -3.30
CA ALA A 33 11.68 -6.59 -3.12
C ALA A 33 11.72 -6.98 -1.64
N ARG A 34 12.52 -6.29 -0.83
CA ARG A 34 12.51 -6.48 0.61
C ARG A 34 11.17 -6.13 1.26
N ARG A 35 10.43 -5.16 0.73
CA ARG A 35 9.12 -4.74 1.25
C ARG A 35 8.01 -5.71 0.85
N PHE A 36 7.90 -6.05 -0.43
CA PHE A 36 6.83 -6.92 -0.91
C PHE A 36 7.04 -8.41 -0.62
N MET A 37 8.26 -8.84 -0.25
CA MET A 37 8.57 -10.19 0.26
C MET A 37 8.69 -10.24 1.78
N ALA A 38 8.20 -9.24 2.51
CA ALA A 38 8.17 -9.30 3.97
C ALA A 38 7.25 -10.44 4.44
N PRO A 39 7.50 -11.07 5.60
CA PRO A 39 6.69 -12.21 6.08
C PRO A 39 5.20 -11.89 6.25
N VAL A 40 4.87 -10.63 6.49
CA VAL A 40 3.49 -10.14 6.54
C VAL A 40 3.43 -8.87 5.71
N ILE A 41 2.47 -8.81 4.77
CA ILE A 41 2.26 -7.64 3.91
C ILE A 41 0.78 -7.27 3.83
N VAL A 42 0.53 -6.00 3.57
CA VAL A 42 -0.78 -5.52 3.11
C VAL A 42 -0.65 -5.12 1.65
N ALA A 43 -1.38 -5.78 0.76
CA ALA A 43 -1.44 -5.45 -0.65
C ALA A 43 -2.67 -4.57 -0.92
N LEU A 44 -2.42 -3.40 -1.52
CA LEU A 44 -3.45 -2.51 -2.04
C LEU A 44 -3.45 -2.60 -3.56
N TYR A 45 -4.62 -2.78 -4.17
CA TYR A 45 -4.75 -2.84 -5.63
C TYR A 45 -6.09 -2.27 -6.10
N ALA A 46 -6.10 -1.73 -7.32
CA ALA A 46 -7.34 -1.31 -7.96
C ALA A 46 -8.09 -2.51 -8.56
N VAL A 47 -9.38 -2.61 -8.27
CA VAL A 47 -10.34 -3.57 -8.82
C VAL A 47 -11.25 -2.80 -9.78
N GLY A 48 -10.74 -2.51 -10.98
CA GLY A 48 -11.48 -1.76 -12.01
C GLY A 48 -11.46 -0.24 -11.82
N PHE A 49 -12.42 0.45 -12.43
CA PHE A 49 -12.40 1.92 -12.63
C PHE A 49 -12.67 2.75 -11.36
N ASN A 50 -13.05 2.13 -10.24
CA ASN A 50 -13.37 2.88 -9.02
C ASN A 50 -13.37 2.05 -7.73
N ASP A 51 -13.14 0.73 -7.79
CA ASP A 51 -13.11 -0.08 -6.59
C ASP A 51 -11.66 -0.43 -6.26
N MET A 52 -11.33 -0.53 -4.98
CA MET A 52 -10.01 -0.92 -4.51
C MET A 52 -10.12 -2.12 -3.59
N GLY A 53 -9.21 -3.08 -3.79
CA GLY A 53 -9.06 -4.27 -2.98
C GLY A 53 -7.92 -4.08 -1.99
N VAL A 54 -8.11 -4.65 -0.80
CA VAL A 54 -7.10 -4.72 0.23
C VAL A 54 -6.96 -6.18 0.62
N SER A 55 -5.76 -6.73 0.51
CA SER A 55 -5.47 -8.10 0.92
C SER A 55 -4.36 -8.11 1.95
N VAL A 56 -4.54 -8.87 3.02
CA VAL A 56 -3.50 -9.10 4.03
C VAL A 56 -2.95 -10.50 3.82
N VAL A 57 -1.63 -10.62 3.70
CA VAL A 57 -0.92 -11.87 3.48
C VAL A 57 -0.02 -12.14 4.67
N ASN A 58 -0.08 -13.36 5.19
CA ASN A 58 0.75 -13.85 6.28
C ASN A 58 1.48 -15.11 5.84
N ASP A 59 2.77 -14.98 5.55
CA ASP A 59 3.70 -16.10 5.27
C ASP A 59 4.48 -16.51 6.53
N SER A 60 4.15 -15.95 7.70
CA SER A 60 4.74 -16.38 8.96
C SER A 60 4.01 -17.61 9.52
N PRO A 61 4.70 -18.45 10.34
CA PRO A 61 4.07 -19.60 10.99
C PRO A 61 3.21 -19.20 12.20
N GLU A 62 3.12 -17.91 12.52
CA GLU A 62 2.40 -17.38 13.68
C GLU A 62 1.02 -16.85 13.26
N ASP A 63 0.04 -17.08 14.12
CA ASP A 63 -1.31 -16.52 13.96
C ASP A 63 -1.33 -15.03 14.31
N ILE A 64 -2.04 -14.26 13.49
CA ILE A 64 -2.29 -12.84 13.73
C ILE A 64 -3.77 -12.69 14.08
N ASN A 65 -4.11 -12.62 15.37
CA ASN A 65 -5.51 -12.65 15.81
C ASN A 65 -6.12 -11.26 16.12
N ASP A 66 -5.29 -10.25 16.40
CA ASP A 66 -5.74 -8.92 16.86
C ASP A 66 -5.03 -7.76 16.14
N ALA A 67 -4.81 -7.89 14.83
CA ALA A 67 -4.21 -6.81 14.06
C ALA A 67 -5.24 -5.78 13.62
N ARG A 68 -4.88 -4.50 13.74
CA ARG A 68 -5.65 -3.36 13.26
C ARG A 68 -5.12 -2.95 11.89
N LEU A 69 -5.94 -3.15 10.87
CA LEU A 69 -5.71 -2.64 9.53
C LEU A 69 -6.29 -1.24 9.43
N ILE A 70 -5.44 -0.25 9.20
CA ILE A 70 -5.81 1.15 9.02
C ILE A 70 -5.57 1.52 7.57
N VAL A 71 -6.60 2.06 6.91
CA VAL A 71 -6.52 2.57 5.55
C VAL A 71 -6.81 4.06 5.58
N ASP A 72 -5.78 4.84 5.26
CA ASP A 72 -5.82 6.30 5.23
C ASP A 72 -5.92 6.79 3.78
N MET A 73 -6.75 7.81 3.55
CA MET A 73 -6.75 8.61 2.33
C MET A 73 -6.11 9.97 2.62
N LEU A 74 -4.99 10.23 1.95
CA LEU A 74 -4.16 11.41 2.11
C LEU A 74 -4.29 12.30 0.88
N ALA A 75 -4.27 13.61 1.10
CA ALA A 75 -4.18 14.61 0.06
C ALA A 75 -2.79 15.23 0.01
N TRP A 76 -2.26 15.45 -1.20
CA TRP A 76 -0.96 16.09 -1.40
C TRP A 76 -0.84 17.46 -0.71
N GLY A 77 -1.91 18.24 -0.69
CA GLY A 77 -1.93 19.59 -0.11
C GLY A 77 -2.22 19.66 1.39
N ASN A 78 -2.56 18.56 2.06
CA ASN A 78 -3.09 18.57 3.44
C ASN A 78 -2.03 18.18 4.50
N GLY A 79 -0.74 18.43 4.24
CA GLY A 79 0.32 18.20 5.23
C GLY A 79 0.45 16.76 5.72
N PHE A 80 -0.02 15.78 4.94
CA PHE A 80 -0.14 14.36 5.31
C PHE A 80 -1.11 14.04 6.46
N ASP A 81 -2.03 14.95 6.78
CA ASP A 81 -3.18 14.62 7.61
C ASP A 81 -4.22 13.84 6.79
N PRO A 82 -4.69 12.67 7.27
CA PRO A 82 -5.70 11.88 6.57
C PRO A 82 -7.01 12.66 6.48
N ILE A 83 -7.55 12.75 5.26
CA ILE A 83 -8.90 13.27 5.02
C ILE A 83 -9.92 12.23 5.47
N TYR A 84 -9.61 10.97 5.19
CA TYR A 84 -10.40 9.83 5.60
C TYR A 84 -9.50 8.75 6.19
N SER A 85 -9.98 8.08 7.23
CA SER A 85 -9.33 6.95 7.86
C SER A 85 -10.41 5.94 8.20
N ASP A 86 -10.20 4.70 7.76
CA ASP A 86 -11.01 3.56 8.18
C ASP A 86 -10.13 2.54 8.88
N GLU A 87 -10.71 1.88 9.88
CA GLU A 87 -10.00 0.86 10.65
C GLU A 87 -10.84 -0.41 10.76
N LYS A 88 -10.16 -1.54 10.63
CA LYS A 88 -10.79 -2.85 10.75
C LYS A 88 -9.89 -3.82 11.48
N MET A 89 -10.47 -4.59 12.38
CA MET A 89 -9.77 -5.70 13.02
C MET A 89 -9.73 -6.87 12.05
N VAL A 90 -8.54 -7.45 11.88
CA VAL A 90 -8.27 -8.55 10.96
C VAL A 90 -7.58 -9.66 11.73
N ALA A 91 -8.11 -10.87 11.57
CA ALA A 91 -7.45 -12.09 11.97
C ALA A 91 -6.97 -12.82 10.70
N VAL A 92 -5.70 -13.21 10.66
CA VAL A 92 -5.08 -13.89 9.52
C VAL A 92 -4.39 -15.16 10.01
N GLU A 93 -4.84 -16.30 9.49
CA GLU A 93 -4.26 -17.61 9.76
C GLU A 93 -2.82 -17.68 9.20
N PRO A 94 -1.97 -18.60 9.67
CA PRO A 94 -0.59 -18.69 9.25
C PRO A 94 -0.52 -19.22 7.83
N MET A 95 0.46 -18.78 7.05
CA MET A 95 0.65 -19.20 5.65
C MET A 95 -0.60 -18.99 4.77
N SER A 96 -1.35 -17.91 5.00
CA SER A 96 -2.64 -17.63 4.36
C SER A 96 -2.79 -16.17 3.92
N SER A 97 -3.82 -15.91 3.12
CA SER A 97 -4.18 -14.56 2.71
C SER A 97 -5.68 -14.33 2.86
N ILE A 98 -6.07 -13.15 3.35
CA ILE A 98 -7.47 -12.74 3.45
C ILE A 98 -7.70 -11.44 2.67
N GLU A 99 -8.81 -11.39 1.92
CA GLU A 99 -9.28 -10.17 1.27
C GLU A 99 -10.20 -9.42 2.22
N VAL A 100 -9.86 -8.16 2.52
CA VAL A 100 -10.61 -7.28 3.40
C VAL A 100 -11.38 -6.28 2.56
N LYS A 101 -12.70 -6.45 2.53
CA LYS A 101 -13.59 -5.48 1.90
C LYS A 101 -13.83 -4.28 2.82
N PHE A 102 -13.65 -3.08 2.26
CA PHE A 102 -14.05 -1.82 2.86
C PHE A 102 -15.30 -1.29 2.12
N PRO A 103 -16.34 -0.84 2.84
CA PRO A 103 -17.57 -0.34 2.21
C PRO A 103 -17.32 0.99 1.50
N GLU A 104 -17.72 1.10 0.22
CA GLU A 104 -17.93 2.26 -0.69
C GLU A 104 -16.99 3.49 -0.68
N MET A 105 -16.13 3.66 0.31
CA MET A 105 -15.51 4.93 0.67
C MET A 105 -14.23 5.24 -0.10
N LEU A 106 -13.90 4.36 -1.05
CA LEU A 106 -12.68 4.38 -1.83
C LEU A 106 -12.96 4.57 -3.34
N ARG A 107 -14.19 4.95 -3.70
CA ARG A 107 -14.52 5.40 -5.06
C ARG A 107 -14.04 6.83 -5.24
N THR A 108 -12.84 7.00 -5.77
CA THR A 108 -12.32 8.33 -6.11
C THR A 108 -11.90 8.36 -7.58
N SER A 109 -12.53 9.26 -8.34
CA SER A 109 -12.20 9.57 -9.73
C SER A 109 -11.25 10.75 -9.85
N ASP A 110 -10.73 11.24 -8.71
CA ASP A 110 -9.89 12.43 -8.66
C ASP A 110 -8.43 11.99 -8.40
N ALA A 111 -7.53 12.41 -9.29
CA ALA A 111 -6.08 12.18 -9.33
C ALA A 111 -5.29 12.59 -8.08
N ASP A 112 -5.97 13.16 -7.09
CA ASP A 112 -5.38 14.02 -6.09
C ASP A 112 -5.10 13.24 -4.79
N PHE A 113 -5.47 11.97 -4.66
CA PHE A 113 -5.30 11.24 -3.40
C PHE A 113 -4.19 10.19 -3.44
N ILE A 114 -3.62 9.95 -2.26
CA ILE A 114 -2.74 8.83 -1.97
C ILE A 114 -3.46 7.96 -0.95
N ILE A 115 -3.46 6.65 -1.16
CA ILE A 115 -3.99 5.71 -0.18
C ILE A 115 -2.85 5.00 0.49
N ARG A 116 -2.96 4.86 1.81
CA ARG A 116 -1.92 4.31 2.65
C ARG A 116 -2.52 3.29 3.58
N ALA A 117 -1.95 2.09 3.59
CA ALA A 117 -2.36 1.02 4.48
C ALA A 117 -1.27 0.70 5.50
N ARG A 118 -1.69 0.55 6.76
CA ARG A 118 -0.83 0.17 7.89
C ARG A 118 -1.49 -0.98 8.64
N LEU A 119 -0.69 -1.97 9.02
CA LEU A 119 -1.12 -3.08 9.86
C LEU A 119 -0.43 -2.98 11.21
N LEU A 120 -1.19 -2.67 12.25
CA LEU A 120 -0.69 -2.46 13.60
C LEU A 120 -1.09 -3.61 14.51
N ASN A 121 -0.23 -3.95 15.46
CA ASN A 121 -0.55 -4.87 16.55
C ASN A 121 -1.42 -4.16 17.61
N SER A 122 -1.97 -4.91 18.57
CA SER A 122 -2.68 -4.41 19.75
C SER A 122 -1.86 -3.38 20.55
N SER A 123 -0.53 -3.51 20.53
CA SER A 123 0.42 -2.60 21.17
C SER A 123 0.72 -1.32 20.37
N GLY A 124 0.19 -1.19 19.14
CA GLY A 124 0.42 -0.04 18.26
C GLY A 124 1.68 -0.11 17.39
N ASN A 125 2.45 -1.20 17.45
CA ASN A 125 3.63 -1.42 16.60
C ASN A 125 3.22 -1.92 15.21
N SER A 126 3.93 -1.48 14.16
CA SER A 126 3.70 -1.97 12.79
C SER A 126 4.17 -3.41 12.64
N ILE A 127 3.27 -4.28 12.17
CA ILE A 127 3.56 -5.70 11.87
C ILE A 127 4.08 -5.83 10.44
N ALA A 128 3.46 -5.09 9.51
CA ALA A 128 3.80 -5.10 8.09
C ALA A 128 4.53 -3.78 7.70
N PRO A 129 5.31 -3.78 6.60
CA PRO A 129 5.72 -2.53 5.98
C PRO A 129 4.49 -1.74 5.52
N GLU A 130 4.62 -0.41 5.54
CA GLU A 130 3.56 0.49 5.05
C GLU A 130 3.44 0.40 3.54
N THR A 131 2.20 0.26 3.07
CA THR A 131 1.89 0.16 1.64
C THR A 131 1.19 1.41 1.17
N ILE A 132 1.64 1.92 0.03
CA ILE A 132 1.07 3.10 -0.62
C ILE A 132 0.52 2.71 -1.98
N LEU A 133 -0.70 3.14 -2.26
CA LEU A 133 -1.34 3.02 -3.57
C LEU A 133 -1.59 4.42 -4.13
N LEU A 134 -1.14 4.62 -5.36
CA LEU A 134 -1.51 5.74 -6.19
C LEU A 134 -2.67 5.29 -7.10
N PRO A 135 -3.88 5.86 -6.95
CA PRO A 135 -5.03 5.46 -7.75
C PRO A 135 -4.87 5.87 -9.23
N GLU A 136 -4.11 6.94 -9.49
CA GLU A 136 -3.84 7.45 -10.83
C GLU A 136 -2.34 7.64 -11.09
N ARG A 137 -2.00 8.02 -12.33
CA ARG A 137 -0.63 8.23 -12.76
C ARG A 137 -0.07 9.48 -12.08
N LEU A 138 1.14 9.38 -11.54
CA LEU A 138 1.77 10.45 -10.75
C LEU A 138 1.87 11.80 -11.49
N TYR A 139 1.95 11.80 -12.82
CA TYR A 139 2.05 13.02 -13.62
C TYR A 139 0.70 13.70 -13.93
N GLU A 140 -0.43 13.07 -13.60
CA GLU A 140 -1.79 13.62 -13.77
C GLU A 140 -2.30 14.34 -12.50
N VAL A 141 -1.57 14.21 -11.39
CA VAL A 141 -1.89 14.81 -10.08
C VAL A 141 -1.89 16.35 -10.16
N SER A 142 -2.95 17.00 -9.69
CA SER A 142 -3.07 18.46 -9.70
C SER A 142 -2.84 19.06 -8.31
N CYS A 143 -1.76 19.83 -8.12
CA CYS A 143 -1.42 20.42 -6.81
C CYS A 143 -2.26 21.66 -6.42
N HIS A 144 -3.43 21.90 -7.03
CA HIS A 144 -4.18 23.14 -6.83
C HIS A 144 -4.97 23.14 -5.50
N VAL A 145 -4.50 23.92 -4.52
CA VAL A 145 -5.01 24.03 -3.13
C VAL A 145 -6.51 24.30 -3.00
N SER A 146 -7.15 24.95 -3.99
CA SER A 146 -8.58 25.29 -3.96
C SER A 146 -9.53 24.08 -4.14
N ARG A 147 -9.09 23.00 -4.80
CA ARG A 147 -9.94 21.82 -5.07
C ARG A 147 -10.14 20.96 -3.82
N TRP A 148 -9.14 20.90 -2.96
CA TRP A 148 -9.08 20.10 -1.73
C TRP A 148 -10.08 20.53 -0.66
N ALA A 149 -10.36 21.83 -0.54
CA ALA A 149 -11.33 22.35 0.42
C ALA A 149 -12.76 21.81 0.15
N LYS A 150 -13.09 21.59 -1.13
CA LYS A 150 -14.40 21.07 -1.56
C LYS A 150 -14.56 19.58 -1.22
N ILE A 151 -13.48 18.80 -1.33
CA ILE A 151 -13.45 17.39 -0.94
C ILE A 151 -13.57 17.24 0.58
N ARG A 152 -12.87 18.07 1.35
CA ARG A 152 -12.93 18.03 2.82
C ARG A 152 -14.36 18.22 3.35
N SER A 153 -15.17 19.04 2.68
CA SER A 153 -16.60 19.23 2.98
C SER A 153 -17.47 18.00 2.64
N ASN A 154 -17.07 17.18 1.66
CA ASN A 154 -17.84 16.00 1.26
C ASN A 154 -17.53 14.77 2.14
N TYR A 155 -16.34 14.73 2.76
CA TYR A 155 -15.87 13.59 3.57
C TYR A 155 -15.72 13.91 5.06
N SER A 156 -15.94 15.15 5.49
CA SER A 156 -16.09 15.47 6.92
C SER A 156 -17.34 14.76 7.44
N ARG A 157 -17.14 13.73 8.27
CA ARG A 157 -18.23 13.10 9.03
C ARG A 157 -18.96 14.19 9.85
N PRO A 158 -20.30 14.13 10.00
CA PRO A 158 -21.03 15.00 10.92
C PRO A 158 -20.59 14.79 12.37
#